data_AF-A0A2J7PC41-F1
#
_entry.id   AF-A0A2J7PC41-F1
#
_cell.length_a   1.000
_cell.length_b   1.000
_cell.length_c   1.000
_cell.angle_alpha   90.00
_cell.angle_beta   90.00
_cell.angle_gamma   90.00
#
_symmetry.space_group_name_H-M   'P 1'
#
loop_
_entity.id
_entity.type
_entity.pdbx_description
1 polymer ?
#
loop_
_entity_poly.entity_id
_entity_poly.type
_entity_poly.pdbx_seq_one_letter_code
_entity_poly.pdbx_strand_id
1 'polypeptide(L)'
;MPLAWIHNLPREEAEKLAVELGVSVQGSLDELRKRLKDKWRALEAYLPPQVPDKLAPSIDVAGTTAVKILGGDVHTQTSYTQNKLRGNVISDLVKNIPALTEPEPEAVFHFLVRAKAVYDLKLVEDGDFLALLISRTAGKLMQTISVHLRIGSEWRAACADILSVFLPPRIRERLLMKYVLDRFQGPTEDLFHFVTSVVSAAEILEYQVSESALVRRIVQNLHPNVRSWLTFESEPKTVEELNLLATRVAEARLVEQVRGLERRVPIDEVSREESNRCPVSMVARESPRVNDRNVRCYKCERVGHIARNCLSSNVPRRGDLRRARANLGEGKPSEAPSA
;
A
#
# COMPACT_ATOMS: atom_id res chain seq x y z
N MET A 1 21.61 3.40 -34.42
CA MET A 1 22.58 2.44 -33.84
C MET A 1 23.98 2.97 -34.09
N PRO A 2 24.96 2.84 -33.18
CA PRO A 2 26.25 3.47 -33.40
C PRO A 2 27.04 2.75 -34.50
N LEU A 3 27.46 3.50 -35.53
CA LEU A 3 28.34 3.07 -36.63
C LEU A 3 29.65 2.39 -36.16
N ALA A 4 30.03 2.63 -34.90
CA ALA A 4 31.16 2.00 -34.22
C ALA A 4 31.03 0.46 -34.12
N TRP A 5 29.80 -0.06 -34.03
CA TRP A 5 29.55 -1.50 -33.93
C TRP A 5 29.91 -2.25 -35.22
N ILE A 6 29.61 -1.66 -36.39
CA ILE A 6 29.91 -2.26 -37.70
C ILE A 6 31.44 -2.37 -37.95
N HIS A 7 32.26 -1.57 -37.26
CA HIS A 7 33.72 -1.65 -37.38
C HIS A 7 34.30 -2.94 -36.77
N ASN A 8 33.68 -3.47 -35.72
CA ASN A 8 34.20 -4.61 -34.96
C ASN A 8 33.50 -5.93 -35.27
N LEU A 9 32.70 -5.95 -36.34
CA LEU A 9 31.84 -7.07 -36.67
C LEU A 9 32.65 -8.22 -37.28
N PRO A 10 32.61 -9.46 -36.72
CA PRO A 10 33.30 -10.60 -37.29
C PRO A 10 32.73 -10.96 -38.67
N ARG A 11 33.52 -11.66 -39.49
CA ARG A 11 33.18 -11.91 -40.91
C ARG A 11 31.80 -12.52 -41.08
N GLU A 12 31.52 -13.60 -40.35
CA GLU A 12 30.27 -14.36 -40.43
C GLU A 12 29.03 -13.50 -40.17
N GLU A 13 29.10 -12.64 -39.16
CA GLU A 13 28.01 -11.70 -38.84
C GLU A 13 27.87 -10.59 -39.89
N ALA A 14 28.98 -10.14 -40.47
CA ALA A 14 28.97 -9.11 -41.50
C ALA A 14 28.39 -9.65 -42.81
N GLU A 15 28.68 -10.90 -43.16
CA GLU A 15 28.13 -11.57 -44.34
C GLU A 15 26.62 -11.81 -44.17
N LYS A 16 26.18 -12.22 -42.97
CA LYS A 16 24.75 -12.37 -42.65
C LYS A 16 23.99 -11.05 -42.76
N LEU A 17 24.51 -9.98 -42.17
CA LEU A 17 23.92 -8.64 -42.30
C LEU A 17 23.94 -8.13 -43.74
N ALA A 18 24.96 -8.48 -44.52
CA ALA A 18 25.02 -8.12 -45.93
C ALA A 18 23.92 -8.80 -46.74
N VAL A 19 23.62 -10.08 -46.49
CA VAL A 19 22.50 -10.78 -47.12
C VAL A 19 21.16 -10.16 -46.72
N GLU A 20 20.96 -9.87 -45.44
CA GLU A 20 19.73 -9.24 -44.92
C GLU A 20 19.50 -7.83 -45.51
N LEU A 21 20.57 -7.06 -45.71
CA LEU A 21 20.52 -5.74 -46.31
C LEU A 21 20.65 -5.75 -47.84
N GLY A 22 20.74 -6.92 -48.49
CA GLY A 22 20.92 -7.05 -49.94
C GLY A 22 22.18 -6.36 -50.46
N VAL A 23 23.30 -6.53 -49.77
CA VAL A 23 24.64 -5.99 -50.09
C VAL A 23 25.56 -7.14 -50.52
N SER A 24 26.38 -6.92 -51.54
CA SER A 24 27.31 -7.94 -52.02
C SER A 24 28.35 -8.34 -50.96
N VAL A 25 28.52 -9.64 -50.78
CA VAL A 25 29.40 -10.28 -49.79
C VAL A 25 30.85 -10.40 -50.28
N GLN A 26 31.10 -10.09 -51.56
CA GLN A 26 32.36 -10.39 -52.23
C GLN A 26 33.44 -9.34 -51.95
N GLY A 27 34.66 -9.75 -51.58
CA GLY A 27 35.80 -8.87 -51.30
C GLY A 27 36.41 -9.10 -49.91
N SER A 28 37.27 -8.18 -49.47
CA SER A 28 37.86 -8.20 -48.14
C SER A 28 36.85 -7.82 -47.05
N LEU A 29 37.12 -8.23 -45.80
CA LEU A 29 36.29 -7.91 -44.63
C LEU A 29 36.06 -6.40 -44.48
N ASP A 30 37.08 -5.59 -44.73
CA ASP A 30 37.01 -4.15 -44.58
C ASP A 30 36.18 -3.48 -45.68
N GLU A 31 36.23 -4.01 -46.91
CA GLU A 31 35.33 -3.59 -48.00
C GLU A 31 33.87 -3.98 -47.75
N LEU A 32 33.63 -5.14 -47.12
CA LEU A 32 32.29 -5.56 -46.70
C LEU A 32 31.75 -4.63 -45.60
N ARG A 33 32.54 -4.35 -44.56
CA ARG A 33 32.19 -3.43 -43.47
C ARG A 33 31.95 -2.01 -43.98
N LYS A 34 32.73 -1.54 -44.95
CA LYS A 34 32.54 -0.23 -45.59
C LYS A 34 31.19 -0.15 -46.31
N ARG A 35 30.85 -1.14 -47.14
CA ARG A 35 29.56 -1.21 -47.84
C ARG A 35 28.37 -1.29 -46.89
N LEU A 36 28.50 -2.05 -45.79
CA LEU A 36 27.48 -2.10 -44.74
C LEU A 36 27.27 -0.75 -44.07
N LYS A 37 28.34 0.00 -43.77
CA LYS A 37 28.24 1.35 -43.20
C LYS A 37 27.55 2.32 -44.14
N ASP A 38 27.87 2.28 -45.43
CA ASP A 38 27.27 3.19 -46.42
C ASP A 38 25.77 2.88 -46.62
N LYS A 39 25.40 1.60 -46.68
CA LYS A 39 24.01 1.14 -46.73
C LYS A 39 23.25 1.53 -45.45
N TRP A 40 23.89 1.40 -44.29
CA TRP A 40 23.31 1.79 -43.00
C TRP A 40 23.08 3.30 -42.91
N ARG A 41 24.03 4.13 -43.35
CA ARG A 41 23.87 5.59 -43.41
C ARG A 41 22.71 6.01 -44.31
N ALA A 42 22.54 5.32 -45.44
CA ALA A 42 21.41 5.58 -46.34
C ALA A 42 20.07 5.22 -45.67
N LEU A 43 20.01 4.17 -44.86
CA LEU A 43 18.82 3.79 -44.08
C LEU A 43 18.57 4.69 -42.87
N GLU A 44 19.64 5.20 -42.25
CA GLU A 44 19.58 6.12 -41.12
C GLU A 44 18.91 7.45 -41.49
N ALA A 45 18.98 7.87 -42.75
CA ALA A 45 18.24 9.02 -43.28
C ALA A 45 16.71 8.82 -43.32
N TYR A 46 16.22 7.58 -43.29
CA TYR A 46 14.80 7.23 -43.25
C TYR A 46 14.32 6.82 -41.85
N LEU A 47 15.22 6.79 -40.86
CA LEU A 47 14.88 6.50 -39.47
C LEU A 47 14.53 7.81 -38.74
N PRO A 48 13.48 7.84 -37.89
CA PRO A 48 13.15 9.03 -37.13
C PRO A 48 14.33 9.47 -36.25
N PRO A 49 14.60 10.79 -36.13
CA PRO A 49 15.71 11.28 -35.31
C PRO A 49 15.49 10.93 -33.84
N GLN A 50 16.50 10.31 -33.22
CA GLN A 50 16.54 10.05 -31.78
C GLN A 50 16.77 11.39 -31.05
N VAL A 51 15.82 11.81 -30.21
CA VAL A 51 15.93 13.01 -29.36
C VAL A 51 16.26 12.58 -27.93
N PRO A 52 17.22 13.21 -27.23
CA PRO A 52 17.51 12.98 -25.81
C PRO A 52 16.51 13.71 -24.88
N ASP A 53 16.38 13.21 -23.65
CA ASP A 53 15.46 13.66 -22.57
C ASP A 53 15.19 15.18 -22.46
N LYS A 54 13.89 15.59 -22.49
CA LYS A 54 13.26 16.58 -21.58
C LYS A 54 11.79 16.91 -21.91
N LEU A 55 10.97 17.02 -20.85
CA LEU A 55 9.72 17.78 -20.64
C LEU A 55 8.58 17.74 -21.70
N ALA A 56 7.38 17.37 -21.25
CA ALA A 56 6.07 17.50 -21.93
C ALA A 56 5.69 18.99 -22.22
N PRO A 57 4.55 19.34 -22.92
CA PRO A 57 3.41 18.51 -23.37
C PRO A 57 2.79 18.83 -24.77
N SER A 58 1.81 17.98 -25.15
CA SER A 58 0.52 18.32 -25.79
C SER A 58 0.28 18.18 -27.32
N ILE A 59 -0.95 17.74 -27.60
CA ILE A 59 -1.83 17.86 -28.80
C ILE A 59 -2.00 16.66 -29.74
N ASP A 60 -3.29 16.39 -29.97
CA ASP A 60 -4.02 15.35 -30.70
C ASP A 60 -3.61 15.12 -32.17
N VAL A 61 -4.01 13.95 -32.72
CA VAL A 61 -4.98 13.84 -33.83
C VAL A 61 -5.22 12.36 -34.21
N ALA A 62 -6.50 12.07 -34.45
CA ALA A 62 -7.09 10.79 -34.82
C ALA A 62 -6.58 10.21 -36.16
N GLY A 63 -6.69 8.89 -36.30
CA GLY A 63 -6.40 8.19 -37.55
C GLY A 63 -6.78 6.71 -37.52
N THR A 64 -8.08 6.45 -37.59
CA THR A 64 -8.74 5.16 -37.82
C THR A 64 -8.21 4.45 -39.07
N THR A 65 -7.87 3.15 -38.99
CA THR A 65 -8.05 2.17 -40.09
C THR A 65 -8.12 0.75 -39.49
N ALA A 66 -9.31 0.15 -39.48
CA ALA A 66 -9.78 -0.84 -40.46
C ALA A 66 -9.31 -2.28 -40.14
N VAL A 67 -10.07 -2.93 -39.26
CA VAL A 67 -10.00 -4.38 -39.00
C VAL A 67 -10.62 -5.12 -40.19
N LYS A 68 -9.79 -5.86 -40.93
CA LYS A 68 -10.22 -6.95 -41.82
C LYS A 68 -9.93 -8.27 -41.12
N ILE A 69 -10.97 -8.92 -40.62
CA ILE A 69 -10.92 -10.30 -40.13
C ILE A 69 -11.06 -11.21 -41.34
N LEU A 70 -10.00 -11.96 -41.65
CA LEU A 70 -10.08 -13.23 -42.35
C LEU A 70 -9.22 -14.23 -41.56
N GLY A 71 -9.83 -15.36 -41.20
CA GLY A 71 -9.24 -16.36 -40.31
C GLY A 71 -8.02 -17.07 -40.88
N GLY A 72 -7.12 -17.46 -39.97
CA GLY A 72 -5.95 -18.29 -40.24
C GLY A 72 -4.89 -18.06 -39.16
N ASP A 73 -4.72 -19.06 -38.29
CA ASP A 73 -3.63 -19.28 -37.32
C ASP A 73 -3.13 -18.08 -36.49
N VAL A 74 -3.48 -18.11 -35.20
CA VAL A 74 -2.88 -17.27 -34.15
C VAL A 74 -1.45 -17.75 -33.89
N HIS A 75 -0.52 -17.39 -34.77
CA HIS A 75 0.89 -17.34 -34.44
C HIS A 75 1.16 -15.96 -33.82
N THR A 76 1.47 -15.95 -32.52
CA THR A 76 1.70 -14.77 -31.71
C THR A 76 2.94 -13.99 -32.21
N GLN A 77 2.74 -13.10 -33.18
CA GLN A 77 3.69 -12.01 -33.46
C GLN A 77 3.63 -11.00 -32.30
N THR A 78 4.23 -11.34 -31.17
CA THR A 78 4.49 -10.37 -30.11
C THR A 78 5.52 -9.38 -30.65
N SER A 79 5.12 -8.12 -30.79
CA SER A 79 5.98 -7.05 -31.31
C SER A 79 7.29 -6.96 -30.52
N TYR A 80 8.41 -6.73 -31.21
CA TYR A 80 9.71 -6.46 -30.58
C TYR A 80 9.62 -5.38 -29.49
N THR A 81 8.78 -4.36 -29.70
CA THR A 81 8.54 -3.30 -28.70
C THR A 81 7.84 -3.82 -27.44
N GLN A 82 6.89 -4.73 -27.59
CA GLN A 82 6.20 -5.38 -26.46
C GLN A 82 7.14 -6.28 -25.67
N ASN A 83 8.00 -7.05 -26.34
CA ASN A 83 9.00 -7.88 -25.66
C ASN A 83 10.03 -7.04 -24.91
N LYS A 84 10.46 -5.91 -25.49
CA LYS A 84 11.37 -4.97 -24.81
C LYS A 84 10.73 -4.32 -23.59
N LEU A 85 9.46 -3.89 -23.70
CA LEU A 85 8.72 -3.34 -22.57
C LEU A 85 8.51 -4.39 -21.46
N ARG A 86 8.11 -5.61 -21.82
CA ARG A 86 7.98 -6.74 -20.88
C ARG A 86 9.29 -7.02 -20.17
N GLY A 87 10.40 -7.09 -20.89
CA GLY A 87 11.73 -7.27 -20.31
C GLY A 87 12.13 -6.15 -19.34
N ASN A 88 11.84 -4.89 -19.69
CA ASN A 88 12.12 -3.74 -18.81
C ASN A 88 11.27 -3.80 -17.52
N VAL A 89 9.97 -4.10 -17.65
CA VAL A 89 9.05 -4.22 -16.51
C VAL A 89 9.50 -5.34 -15.57
N ILE A 90 9.83 -6.52 -16.12
CA ILE A 90 10.33 -7.65 -15.31
C ILE A 90 11.62 -7.26 -14.60
N SER A 91 12.57 -6.64 -15.31
CA SER A 91 13.83 -6.20 -14.71
C SER A 91 13.60 -5.25 -13.55
N ASP A 92 12.68 -4.29 -13.70
CA ASP A 92 12.36 -3.32 -12.66
C ASP A 92 11.65 -3.96 -11.46
N LEU A 93 10.71 -4.87 -11.71
CA LEU A 93 10.03 -5.63 -10.65
C LEU A 93 10.98 -6.53 -9.86
N VAL A 94 11.90 -7.23 -10.54
CA VAL A 94 12.89 -8.10 -9.90
C VAL A 94 13.92 -7.31 -9.09
N LYS A 95 14.30 -6.11 -9.52
CA LYS A 95 15.17 -5.21 -8.72
C LYS A 95 14.54 -4.84 -7.38
N ASN A 96 13.21 -4.74 -7.33
CA ASN A 96 12.46 -4.46 -6.10
C ASN A 96 12.30 -5.68 -5.18
N ILE A 97 12.75 -6.87 -5.57
CA ILE A 97 12.85 -8.02 -4.66
C ILE A 97 14.11 -7.84 -3.82
N PRO A 98 14.05 -7.93 -2.47
CA PRO A 98 15.23 -7.78 -1.61
C PRO A 98 16.36 -8.74 -1.99
N ALA A 99 17.61 -8.26 -2.00
CA ALA A 99 18.75 -9.14 -2.18
C ALA A 99 19.02 -9.88 -0.87
N LEU A 100 19.18 -11.21 -0.93
CA LEU A 100 19.49 -12.02 0.24
C LEU A 100 20.90 -12.57 0.16
N THR A 101 21.80 -11.99 0.95
CA THR A 101 23.16 -12.49 1.16
C THR A 101 23.22 -13.44 2.37
N GLU A 102 22.49 -13.11 3.43
CA GLU A 102 22.36 -13.93 4.63
C GLU A 102 20.91 -14.45 4.77
N PRO A 103 20.71 -15.75 5.01
CA PRO A 103 19.37 -16.34 5.05
C PRO A 103 18.74 -16.19 6.45
N GLU A 104 18.60 -14.95 6.96
CA GLU A 104 17.80 -14.71 8.16
C GLU A 104 16.34 -15.09 7.88
N PRO A 105 15.66 -15.85 8.76
CA PRO A 105 14.32 -16.37 8.45
C PRO A 105 13.28 -15.29 8.13
N GLU A 106 13.34 -14.13 8.79
CA GLU A 106 12.44 -13.01 8.51
C GLU A 106 12.74 -12.35 7.15
N ALA A 107 14.02 -12.24 6.80
CA ALA A 107 14.42 -11.74 5.48
C ALA A 107 14.01 -12.70 4.35
N VAL A 108 14.14 -14.02 4.56
CA VAL A 108 13.65 -15.05 3.62
C VAL A 108 12.13 -14.95 3.47
N PHE A 109 11.39 -14.74 4.56
CA PHE A 109 9.94 -14.51 4.49
C PHE A 109 9.58 -13.31 3.62
N HIS A 110 10.17 -12.14 3.87
CA HIS A 110 9.89 -10.92 3.08
C HIS A 110 10.29 -11.06 1.62
N PHE A 111 11.40 -11.76 1.35
CA PHE A 111 11.81 -12.11 0.00
C PHE A 111 10.74 -12.95 -0.71
N LEU A 112 10.22 -13.99 -0.06
CA LEU A 112 9.18 -14.86 -0.63
C LEU A 112 7.89 -14.10 -0.88
N VAL A 113 7.46 -13.24 0.05
CA VAL A 113 6.28 -12.37 -0.14
C VAL A 113 6.45 -11.49 -1.37
N ARG A 114 7.62 -10.84 -1.52
CA ARG A 114 7.87 -9.95 -2.65
C ARG A 114 8.04 -10.71 -3.97
N ALA A 115 8.71 -11.86 -3.94
CA ALA A 115 8.86 -12.73 -5.11
C ALA A 115 7.49 -13.25 -5.59
N LYS A 116 6.64 -13.74 -4.68
CA LYS A 116 5.28 -14.18 -5.03
C LYS A 116 4.46 -13.06 -5.67
N ALA A 117 4.52 -11.84 -5.14
CA ALA A 117 3.83 -10.70 -5.74
C ALA A 117 4.24 -10.43 -7.19
N VAL A 118 5.51 -10.68 -7.56
CA VAL A 118 5.98 -10.59 -8.95
C VAL A 118 5.56 -11.81 -9.76
N TYR A 119 5.60 -12.99 -9.16
CA TYR A 119 5.18 -14.25 -9.80
C TYR A 119 3.70 -14.25 -10.19
N ASP A 120 2.82 -13.75 -9.32
CA ASP A 120 1.37 -13.73 -9.54
C ASP A 120 0.97 -12.87 -10.75
N LEU A 121 1.85 -11.98 -11.22
CA LEU A 121 1.65 -11.21 -12.46
C LEU A 121 1.78 -12.08 -13.72
N LYS A 122 2.29 -13.31 -13.59
CA LYS A 122 2.44 -14.30 -14.67
C LYS A 122 3.15 -13.75 -15.90
N LEU A 123 4.20 -12.95 -15.65
CA LEU A 123 4.98 -12.27 -16.68
C LEU A 123 6.06 -13.15 -17.30
N VAL A 124 6.39 -14.30 -16.72
CA VAL A 124 7.43 -15.24 -17.17
C VAL A 124 7.03 -16.66 -16.77
N GLU A 125 7.60 -17.66 -17.45
CA GLU A 125 7.46 -19.06 -17.07
C GLU A 125 8.23 -19.37 -15.78
N ASP A 126 7.90 -20.48 -15.12
CA ASP A 126 8.48 -20.86 -13.82
C ASP A 126 10.01 -20.96 -13.86
N GLY A 127 10.59 -21.57 -14.91
CA GLY A 127 12.04 -21.68 -15.06
C GLY A 127 12.74 -20.33 -15.20
N ASP A 128 12.18 -19.43 -16.02
CA ASP A 128 12.70 -18.06 -16.19
C ASP A 128 12.58 -17.26 -14.90
N PHE A 129 11.47 -17.43 -14.16
CA PHE A 129 11.28 -16.80 -12.87
C PHE A 129 12.33 -17.26 -11.85
N LEU A 130 12.56 -18.56 -11.73
CA LEU A 130 13.59 -19.12 -10.84
C LEU A 130 14.98 -18.60 -11.22
N ALA A 131 15.30 -18.49 -12.51
CA ALA A 131 16.55 -17.93 -12.99
C ALA A 131 16.73 -16.45 -12.58
N LEU A 132 15.66 -15.65 -12.63
CA LEU A 132 15.69 -14.25 -12.17
C LEU A 132 15.97 -14.16 -10.67
N LEU A 133 15.43 -15.08 -9.85
CA LEU A 133 15.66 -15.09 -8.40
C LEU A 133 17.08 -15.48 -8.01
N ILE A 134 17.79 -16.26 -8.83
CA ILE A 134 19.21 -16.56 -8.60
C ILE A 134 20.02 -15.26 -8.52
N SER A 135 19.72 -14.26 -9.35
CA SER A 135 20.42 -12.96 -9.33
C SER A 135 20.19 -12.14 -8.05
N ARG A 136 19.18 -12.51 -7.25
CA ARG A 136 18.79 -11.83 -6.00
C ARG A 136 19.16 -12.61 -4.75
N THR A 137 19.75 -13.80 -4.89
CA THR A 137 20.02 -14.70 -3.76
C THR A 137 21.48 -15.15 -3.77
N ALA A 138 22.01 -15.48 -2.59
CA ALA A 138 23.34 -16.05 -2.44
C ALA A 138 23.31 -17.26 -1.48
N GLY A 139 24.46 -17.96 -1.41
CA GLY A 139 24.67 -19.05 -0.47
C GLY A 139 23.69 -20.22 -0.64
N LYS A 140 23.21 -20.76 0.48
CA LYS A 140 22.34 -21.94 0.51
C LYS A 140 21.01 -21.72 -0.22
N LEU A 141 20.43 -20.51 -0.14
CA LEU A 141 19.14 -20.21 -0.77
C LEU A 141 19.25 -20.26 -2.29
N MET A 142 20.30 -19.64 -2.84
CA MET A 142 20.62 -19.71 -4.27
C MET A 142 20.86 -21.16 -4.72
N GLN A 143 21.52 -21.97 -3.90
CA GLN A 143 21.75 -23.39 -4.21
C GLN A 143 20.43 -24.17 -4.28
N THR A 144 19.52 -23.98 -3.34
CA THR A 144 18.17 -24.57 -3.37
C THR A 144 17.43 -24.19 -4.65
N ILE A 145 17.38 -22.89 -5.00
CA ILE A 145 16.73 -22.42 -6.23
C ILE A 145 17.40 -23.02 -7.47
N SER A 146 18.74 -23.10 -7.48
CA SER A 146 19.50 -23.66 -8.60
C SER A 146 19.21 -25.14 -8.84
N VAL A 147 18.97 -25.92 -7.78
CA VAL A 147 18.55 -27.33 -7.92
C VAL A 147 17.21 -27.41 -8.63
N HIS A 148 16.21 -26.63 -8.20
CA HIS A 148 14.90 -26.58 -8.84
C HIS A 148 14.96 -26.13 -10.30
N LEU A 149 15.83 -25.17 -10.63
CA LEU A 149 16.04 -24.74 -12.02
C LEU A 149 16.59 -25.88 -12.90
N ARG A 150 17.52 -26.69 -12.39
CA ARG A 150 18.11 -27.81 -13.14
C ARG A 150 17.13 -28.95 -13.41
N ILE A 151 16.27 -29.24 -12.44
CA ILE A 151 15.27 -30.31 -12.56
C ILE A 151 13.97 -29.85 -13.21
N GLY A 152 13.85 -28.57 -13.58
CA GLY A 152 12.65 -28.01 -14.21
C GLY A 152 11.43 -28.00 -13.27
N SER A 153 11.64 -27.75 -11.97
CA SER A 153 10.56 -27.64 -11.00
C SER A 153 9.75 -26.36 -11.17
N GLU A 154 8.50 -26.43 -10.73
CA GLU A 154 7.63 -25.27 -10.58
C GLU A 154 8.04 -24.37 -9.41
N TRP A 155 7.65 -23.10 -9.47
CA TRP A 155 7.83 -22.13 -8.38
C TRP A 155 7.26 -22.64 -7.06
N ARG A 156 6.10 -23.31 -7.10
CA ARG A 156 5.44 -23.87 -5.92
C ARG A 156 6.31 -24.90 -5.20
N ALA A 157 6.92 -25.83 -5.96
CA ALA A 157 7.79 -26.85 -5.40
C ALA A 157 9.06 -26.23 -4.79
N ALA A 158 9.67 -25.27 -5.51
CA ALA A 158 10.81 -24.52 -4.98
C ALA A 158 10.47 -23.75 -3.70
N CYS A 159 9.30 -23.11 -3.64
CA CYS A 159 8.85 -22.39 -2.46
C CYS A 159 8.64 -23.33 -1.26
N ALA A 160 8.05 -24.51 -1.46
CA ALA A 160 7.86 -25.50 -0.39
C ALA A 160 9.20 -25.97 0.20
N ASP A 161 10.20 -26.22 -0.64
CA ASP A 161 11.54 -26.60 -0.21
C ASP A 161 12.28 -25.44 0.49
N ILE A 162 12.13 -24.21 0.02
CA ILE A 162 12.66 -23.04 0.73
C ILE A 162 12.01 -22.91 2.11
N LEU A 163 10.69 -23.05 2.20
CA LEU A 163 9.97 -23.01 3.47
C LEU A 163 10.42 -24.12 4.41
N SER A 164 10.65 -25.34 3.94
CA SER A 164 11.09 -26.45 4.78
C SER A 164 12.53 -26.26 5.30
N VAL A 165 13.42 -25.72 4.46
CA VAL A 165 14.84 -25.53 4.78
C VAL A 165 15.10 -24.30 5.64
N PHE A 166 14.45 -23.18 5.35
CA PHE A 166 14.74 -21.88 5.96
C PHE A 166 13.69 -21.43 6.98
N LEU A 167 12.45 -21.90 6.87
CA LEU A 167 11.32 -21.56 7.76
C LEU A 167 10.68 -22.82 8.36
N PRO A 168 11.43 -23.62 9.15
CA PRO A 168 10.90 -24.80 9.82
C PRO A 168 9.72 -24.45 10.75
N PRO A 169 8.89 -25.45 11.14
CA PRO A 169 7.58 -25.20 11.77
C PRO A 169 7.58 -24.18 12.90
N ARG A 170 8.51 -24.27 13.87
CA ARG A 170 8.60 -23.32 15.00
C ARG A 170 8.84 -21.88 14.56
N ILE A 171 9.66 -21.67 13.54
CA ILE A 171 9.95 -20.34 13.01
C ILE A 171 8.73 -19.82 12.24
N ARG A 172 8.08 -20.69 11.47
CA ARG A 172 6.85 -20.37 10.73
C ARG A 172 5.71 -19.96 11.66
N GLU A 173 5.51 -20.68 12.76
CA GLU A 173 4.54 -20.35 13.82
C GLU A 173 4.79 -18.96 14.40
N ARG A 174 6.05 -18.60 14.68
CA ARG A 174 6.41 -17.27 15.16
C ARG A 174 6.11 -16.17 14.12
N LEU A 175 6.41 -16.43 12.85
CA LEU A 175 6.10 -15.51 11.76
C LEU A 175 4.58 -15.38 11.54
N LEU A 176 3.82 -16.48 11.65
CA LEU A 176 2.36 -16.47 11.59
C LEU A 176 1.77 -15.62 12.71
N MET A 177 2.30 -15.78 13.93
CA MET A 177 1.89 -14.95 15.06
C MET A 177 2.10 -13.46 14.72
N LYS A 178 3.31 -13.10 14.28
CA LYS A 178 3.70 -11.71 14.00
C LYS A 178 2.97 -11.07 12.81
N TYR A 179 2.80 -11.80 11.70
CA TYR A 179 2.34 -11.24 10.42
C TYR A 179 0.89 -11.55 10.07
N VAL A 180 0.24 -12.47 10.79
CA VAL A 180 -1.15 -12.86 10.54
C VAL A 180 -2.02 -12.70 11.79
N LEU A 181 -1.61 -13.27 12.93
CA LEU A 181 -2.49 -13.33 14.11
C LEU A 181 -2.49 -12.02 14.92
N ASP A 182 -1.31 -11.50 15.24
CA ASP A 182 -1.09 -10.25 15.99
C ASP A 182 -0.82 -9.06 15.07
N ARG A 183 -1.19 -9.20 13.79
CA ARG A 183 -1.05 -8.14 12.81
C ARG A 183 -2.23 -7.19 12.91
N PHE A 184 -2.06 -6.12 13.69
CA PHE A 184 -3.03 -5.02 13.85
C PHE A 184 -2.80 -3.93 12.80
N GLN A 185 -3.88 -3.35 12.28
CA GLN A 185 -3.79 -2.23 11.34
C GLN A 185 -3.23 -0.99 12.03
N GLY A 186 -2.23 -0.35 11.41
CA GLY A 186 -1.67 0.91 11.91
C GLY A 186 -2.67 2.08 11.83
N PRO A 187 -2.49 3.15 12.63
CA PRO A 187 -3.42 4.28 12.66
C PRO A 187 -3.49 5.07 11.34
N THR A 188 -2.39 5.10 10.59
CA THR A 188 -2.25 5.76 9.28
C THR A 188 -2.16 4.76 8.14
N GLU A 189 -2.28 3.47 8.43
CA GLU A 189 -2.13 2.43 7.43
C GLU A 189 -3.39 2.33 6.57
N ASP A 190 -3.18 2.32 5.27
CA ASP A 190 -4.25 2.09 4.31
C ASP A 190 -4.88 0.69 4.49
N LEU A 191 -6.20 0.61 4.37
CA LEU A 191 -6.92 -0.64 4.59
C LEU A 191 -6.58 -1.69 3.53
N PHE A 192 -6.45 -1.30 2.27
CA PHE A 192 -6.08 -2.23 1.21
C PHE A 192 -4.66 -2.75 1.42
N HIS A 193 -3.71 -1.88 1.81
CA HIS A 193 -2.35 -2.29 2.16
C HIS A 193 -2.32 -3.29 3.33
N PHE A 194 -3.08 -3.01 4.40
CA PHE A 194 -3.18 -3.91 5.54
C PHE A 194 -3.72 -5.28 5.16
N VAL A 195 -4.85 -5.33 4.44
CA VAL A 195 -5.47 -6.57 3.96
C VAL A 195 -4.49 -7.36 3.09
N THR A 196 -3.90 -6.71 2.08
CA THR A 196 -2.92 -7.34 1.19
C THR A 196 -1.74 -7.93 1.97
N SER A 197 -1.20 -7.17 2.94
CA SER A 197 -0.08 -7.63 3.77
C SER A 197 -0.42 -8.90 4.56
N VAL A 198 -1.60 -8.98 5.16
CA VAL A 198 -2.03 -10.15 5.95
C VAL A 198 -2.31 -11.35 5.06
N VAL A 199 -2.99 -11.14 3.93
CA VAL A 199 -3.32 -12.22 2.97
C VAL A 199 -2.04 -12.80 2.36
N SER A 200 -1.12 -11.96 1.88
CA SER A 200 0.15 -12.45 1.34
C SER A 200 0.99 -13.19 2.38
N ALA A 201 0.98 -12.74 3.64
CA ALA A 201 1.65 -13.45 4.72
C ALA A 201 1.03 -14.81 5.01
N ALA A 202 -0.30 -14.90 5.06
CA ALA A 202 -1.04 -16.14 5.30
C ALA A 202 -0.80 -17.17 4.18
N GLU A 203 -0.75 -16.72 2.92
CA GLU A 203 -0.44 -17.57 1.77
C GLU A 203 0.98 -18.14 1.83
N ILE A 204 1.99 -17.29 2.04
CA ILE A 204 3.39 -17.72 2.08
C ILE A 204 3.67 -18.64 3.28
N LEU A 205 3.06 -18.37 4.42
CA LEU A 205 3.28 -19.14 5.65
C LEU A 205 2.36 -20.38 5.75
N GLU A 206 1.63 -20.71 4.68
CA GLU A 206 0.76 -21.88 4.59
C GLU A 206 -0.26 -21.95 5.74
N TYR A 207 -0.94 -20.82 6.02
CA TYR A 207 -1.89 -20.75 7.12
C TYR A 207 -3.18 -21.54 6.81
N GLN A 208 -3.32 -22.71 7.44
CA GLN A 208 -4.41 -23.65 7.19
C GLN A 208 -5.72 -23.26 7.89
N VAL A 209 -6.43 -22.28 7.37
CA VAL A 209 -7.80 -21.91 7.80
C VAL A 209 -8.71 -21.64 6.61
N SER A 210 -10.03 -21.63 6.83
CA SER A 210 -10.96 -21.17 5.80
C SER A 210 -10.76 -19.68 5.51
N GLU A 211 -11.03 -19.26 4.27
CA GLU A 211 -10.98 -17.86 3.87
C GLU A 211 -11.85 -16.98 4.80
N SER A 212 -13.05 -17.43 5.13
CA SER A 212 -13.96 -16.75 6.07
C SER A 212 -13.40 -16.62 7.49
N ALA A 213 -12.54 -17.54 7.94
CA ALA A 213 -11.88 -17.43 9.23
C ALA A 213 -10.73 -16.41 9.17
N LEU A 214 -9.99 -16.36 8.06
CA LEU A 214 -8.97 -15.34 7.81
C LEU A 214 -9.58 -13.94 7.72
N VAL A 215 -10.67 -13.78 6.97
CA VAL A 215 -11.38 -12.49 6.83
C VAL A 215 -11.89 -12.01 8.19
N ARG A 216 -12.51 -12.88 8.98
CA ARG A 216 -12.93 -12.54 10.35
C ARG A 216 -11.75 -12.09 11.22
N ARG A 217 -10.58 -12.74 11.10
CA ARG A 217 -9.35 -12.32 11.79
C ARG A 217 -8.93 -10.91 11.37
N ILE A 218 -8.91 -10.64 10.07
CA ILE A 218 -8.52 -9.33 9.54
C ILE A 218 -9.47 -8.25 10.07
N VAL A 219 -10.78 -8.49 10.03
CA VAL A 219 -11.80 -7.56 10.55
C VAL A 219 -11.67 -7.31 12.05
N GLN A 220 -11.31 -8.34 12.84
CA GLN A 220 -11.04 -8.19 14.27
C GLN A 220 -9.83 -7.30 14.57
N ASN A 221 -8.83 -7.32 13.71
CA ASN A 221 -7.57 -6.59 13.87
C ASN A 221 -7.55 -5.20 13.19
N LEU A 222 -8.70 -4.75 12.66
CA LEU A 222 -8.83 -3.41 12.07
C LEU A 222 -8.72 -2.30 13.10
N HIS A 223 -8.14 -1.17 12.67
CA HIS A 223 -8.05 0.01 13.50
C HIS A 223 -9.47 0.56 13.80
N PRO A 224 -9.78 1.03 15.03
CA PRO A 224 -11.11 1.53 15.38
C PRO A 224 -11.63 2.64 14.43
N ASN A 225 -10.75 3.53 13.97
CA ASN A 225 -11.07 4.60 13.00
C ASN A 225 -11.48 4.09 11.62
N VAL A 226 -11.15 2.85 11.27
CA VAL A 226 -11.60 2.19 10.03
C VAL A 226 -12.88 1.44 10.33
N ARG A 227 -12.90 0.70 11.44
CA ARG A 227 -14.04 -0.10 11.88
C ARG A 227 -15.33 0.71 12.02
N SER A 228 -15.25 1.99 12.43
CA SER A 228 -16.41 2.88 12.50
C SER A 228 -17.15 3.04 11.16
N TRP A 229 -16.42 3.02 10.06
CA TRP A 229 -17.00 3.13 8.70
C TRP A 229 -17.67 1.84 8.23
N LEU A 230 -17.41 0.72 8.91
CA LEU A 230 -17.94 -0.60 8.55
C LEU A 230 -19.23 -0.96 9.31
N THR A 231 -19.73 -0.06 10.17
CA THR A 231 -20.79 -0.37 11.15
C THR A 231 -22.14 -0.72 10.50
N PHE A 232 -22.38 -0.27 9.26
CA PHE A 232 -23.64 -0.51 8.52
C PHE A 232 -23.49 -1.49 7.37
N GLU A 233 -22.31 -2.08 7.21
CA GLU A 233 -21.98 -2.98 6.11
C GLU A 233 -22.16 -4.43 6.54
N SER A 234 -22.51 -5.30 5.60
CA SER A 234 -22.57 -6.74 5.87
C SER A 234 -21.17 -7.27 6.21
N GLU A 235 -21.09 -8.21 7.16
CA GLU A 235 -19.82 -8.85 7.54
C GLU A 235 -19.22 -9.57 6.31
N PRO A 236 -18.03 -9.14 5.82
CA PRO A 236 -17.42 -9.75 4.64
C PRO A 236 -16.99 -11.18 4.97
N LYS A 237 -17.21 -12.10 4.02
CA LYS A 237 -16.84 -13.52 4.15
C LYS A 237 -15.68 -13.92 3.25
N THR A 238 -15.41 -13.14 2.20
CA THR A 238 -14.32 -13.37 1.24
C THR A 238 -13.34 -12.19 1.25
N VAL A 239 -12.11 -12.44 0.81
CA VAL A 239 -11.09 -11.41 0.64
C VAL A 239 -11.52 -10.39 -0.42
N GLU A 240 -12.24 -10.85 -1.45
CA GLU A 240 -12.82 -9.99 -2.48
C GLU A 240 -13.83 -8.98 -1.92
N GLU A 241 -14.79 -9.45 -1.11
CA GLU A 241 -15.76 -8.57 -0.43
C GLU A 241 -15.06 -7.57 0.48
N LEU A 242 -14.01 -8.00 1.19
CA LEU A 242 -13.22 -7.15 2.06
C LEU A 242 -12.44 -6.07 1.28
N ASN A 243 -11.90 -6.40 0.10
CA ASN A 243 -11.22 -5.44 -0.77
C ASN A 243 -12.20 -4.42 -1.36
N LEU A 244 -13.40 -4.85 -1.75
CA LEU A 244 -14.46 -3.93 -2.20
C LEU A 244 -14.86 -2.97 -1.07
N LEU A 245 -14.96 -3.48 0.16
CA LEU A 245 -15.23 -2.67 1.34
C LEU A 245 -14.09 -1.66 1.59
N ALA A 246 -12.83 -2.08 1.40
CA ALA A 246 -11.67 -1.19 1.51
C ALA A 246 -11.75 -0.01 0.54
N THR A 247 -12.12 -0.27 -0.72
CA THR A 247 -12.33 0.79 -1.73
C THR A 247 -13.41 1.77 -1.29
N ARG A 248 -14.55 1.28 -0.79
CA ARG A 248 -15.65 2.13 -0.32
C ARG A 248 -15.26 3.00 0.89
N VAL A 249 -14.50 2.44 1.83
CA VAL A 249 -13.98 3.21 2.97
C VAL A 249 -12.99 4.28 2.51
N ALA A 250 -12.13 3.96 1.54
CA ALA A 250 -11.19 4.94 0.97
C ALA A 250 -11.94 6.10 0.32
N GLU A 251 -12.96 5.81 -0.49
CA GLU A 251 -13.82 6.82 -1.11
C GLU A 251 -14.55 7.68 -0.06
N ALA A 252 -15.18 7.06 0.94
CA ALA A 252 -15.89 7.78 1.99
C ALA A 252 -14.97 8.73 2.78
N ARG A 253 -13.73 8.31 3.03
CA ARG A 253 -12.70 9.16 3.68
C ARG A 253 -12.32 10.35 2.82
N LEU A 254 -12.14 10.15 1.51
CA LEU A 254 -11.83 11.23 0.58
C LEU A 254 -12.99 12.24 0.51
N VAL A 255 -14.23 11.77 0.43
CA VAL A 255 -15.41 12.65 0.42
C VAL A 255 -15.50 13.48 1.70
N GLU A 256 -15.28 12.90 2.88
CA GLU A 256 -15.32 13.64 4.14
C GLU A 256 -14.18 14.66 4.24
N GLN A 257 -12.98 14.32 3.72
CA GLN A 257 -11.86 15.26 3.66
C GLN A 257 -12.18 16.47 2.76
N VAL A 258 -12.75 16.24 1.57
CA VAL A 258 -13.17 17.31 0.66
C VAL A 258 -14.22 18.20 1.31
N ARG A 259 -15.27 17.62 1.90
CA ARG A 259 -16.31 18.37 2.63
C ARG A 259 -15.75 19.13 3.85
N GLY A 260 -14.70 18.60 4.47
CA GLY A 260 -13.99 19.25 5.57
C GLY A 260 -13.19 20.46 5.11
N LEU A 261 -12.60 20.41 3.91
CA LEU A 261 -11.87 21.53 3.30
C LEU A 261 -12.81 22.62 2.79
N GLU A 262 -13.94 22.26 2.17
CA GLU A 262 -14.98 23.21 1.75
C GLU A 262 -15.58 23.97 2.94
N ARG A 263 -15.74 23.30 4.09
CA ARG A 263 -16.17 23.94 5.34
C ARG A 263 -15.11 24.87 5.97
N ARG A 264 -13.85 24.81 5.51
CA ARG A 264 -12.73 25.64 6.00
C ARG A 264 -12.34 26.75 5.03
N VAL A 265 -13.14 27.05 4.01
CA VAL A 265 -12.95 28.27 3.22
C VAL A 265 -12.98 29.47 4.18
N PRO A 266 -11.93 30.32 4.18
CA PRO A 266 -11.94 31.54 4.97
C PRO A 266 -13.13 32.38 4.52
N ILE A 267 -13.99 32.73 5.47
CA ILE A 267 -14.88 33.88 5.32
C ILE A 267 -13.95 35.10 5.29
N ASP A 268 -13.42 35.43 4.12
CA ASP A 268 -12.87 36.76 3.89
C ASP A 268 -14.06 37.73 3.93
N GLU A 269 -14.02 38.59 4.95
CA GLU A 269 -14.74 39.86 5.06
C GLU A 269 -16.24 39.83 4.75
N VAL A 270 -17.03 39.16 5.59
CA VAL A 270 -18.40 39.65 5.82
C VAL A 270 -18.34 40.67 6.94
N SER A 271 -18.37 41.94 6.51
CA SER A 271 -18.56 43.12 7.36
C SER A 271 -19.59 42.86 8.45
N ARG A 272 -19.22 43.32 9.64
CA ARG A 272 -19.82 43.03 10.94
C ARG A 272 -21.11 43.82 11.17
N GLU A 273 -22.00 43.87 10.18
CA GLU A 273 -23.24 44.66 10.21
C GLU A 273 -24.37 43.96 9.47
N GLU A 274 -24.82 42.78 9.91
CA GLU A 274 -26.20 42.33 9.64
C GLU A 274 -26.64 41.24 10.62
N SER A 275 -26.58 41.56 11.92
CA SER A 275 -27.03 40.69 13.01
C SER A 275 -28.56 40.63 13.15
N ASN A 276 -29.36 40.65 12.08
CA ASN A 276 -30.83 40.68 12.28
C ASN A 276 -31.76 40.11 11.20
N ARG A 277 -31.36 39.10 10.42
CA ARG A 277 -32.33 38.31 9.63
C ARG A 277 -32.01 36.82 9.60
N CYS A 278 -32.65 36.06 10.48
CA CYS A 278 -32.72 34.60 10.37
C CYS A 278 -33.74 34.21 9.28
N PRO A 279 -33.40 33.32 8.33
CA PRO A 279 -34.40 32.60 7.55
C PRO A 279 -34.94 31.42 8.37
N VAL A 280 -36.24 31.19 8.25
CA VAL A 280 -37.01 30.17 8.97
C VAL A 280 -36.93 28.80 8.27
N SER A 281 -36.92 27.74 9.08
CA SER A 281 -37.17 26.30 8.79
C SER A 281 -35.96 25.48 8.28
N MET A 282 -35.69 24.24 8.74
CA MET A 282 -36.57 23.16 9.20
C MET A 282 -36.12 22.46 10.50
N VAL A 283 -37.12 21.84 11.12
CA VAL A 283 -37.16 21.24 12.46
C VAL A 283 -36.43 19.89 12.54
N ALA A 284 -35.40 19.82 13.38
CA ALA A 284 -35.02 18.59 14.09
C ALA A 284 -35.26 18.83 15.58
N ARG A 285 -35.93 17.88 16.24
CA ARG A 285 -36.43 17.98 17.62
C ARG A 285 -35.29 18.18 18.61
N GLU A 286 -35.00 19.43 18.95
CA GLU A 286 -34.23 19.77 20.14
C GLU A 286 -35.07 19.51 21.40
N SER A 287 -34.45 18.88 22.38
CA SER A 287 -34.96 18.74 23.75
C SER A 287 -35.49 20.09 24.27
N PRO A 288 -36.57 20.10 25.07
CA PRO A 288 -37.17 21.35 25.51
C PRO A 288 -36.13 22.14 26.33
N ARG A 289 -35.66 23.26 25.74
CA ARG A 289 -34.99 24.32 26.49
C ARG A 289 -35.99 24.74 27.56
N VAL A 290 -35.74 24.28 28.77
CA VAL A 290 -36.57 24.61 29.93
C VAL A 290 -36.55 26.13 30.05
N ASN A 291 -37.73 26.71 29.91
CA ASN A 291 -37.99 28.12 30.01
C ASN A 291 -37.43 28.60 31.37
N ASP A 292 -36.29 29.30 31.38
CA ASP A 292 -35.54 29.72 32.59
C ASP A 292 -36.38 30.57 33.57
N ARG A 293 -37.57 31.01 33.16
CA ARG A 293 -38.46 31.86 33.96
C ARG A 293 -39.16 31.13 35.12
N ASN A 294 -39.14 29.79 35.18
CA ASN A 294 -39.80 29.02 36.25
C ASN A 294 -38.91 27.96 36.92
N VAL A 295 -37.63 27.90 36.57
CA VAL A 295 -36.66 26.99 37.20
C VAL A 295 -36.30 27.52 38.58
N ARG A 296 -36.72 26.80 39.63
CA ARG A 296 -36.33 27.05 41.03
C ARG A 296 -35.08 26.27 41.38
N CYS A 297 -34.08 26.97 41.89
CA CYS A 297 -32.88 26.37 42.46
C CYS A 297 -33.25 25.63 43.76
N TYR A 298 -33.10 24.31 43.81
CA TYR A 298 -33.39 23.54 45.03
C TYR A 298 -32.41 23.82 46.20
N LYS A 299 -31.34 24.60 45.97
CA LYS A 299 -30.36 24.97 47.01
C LYS A 299 -30.69 26.29 47.71
N CYS A 300 -31.31 27.25 47.01
CA CYS A 300 -31.65 28.57 47.56
C CYS A 300 -33.11 29.00 47.30
N GLU A 301 -33.90 28.14 46.65
CA GLU A 301 -35.32 28.29 46.31
C GLU A 301 -35.67 29.47 45.39
N ARG A 302 -34.65 30.18 44.88
CA ARG A 302 -34.83 31.29 43.93
C ARG A 302 -35.03 30.80 42.49
N VAL A 303 -35.83 31.55 41.73
CA VAL A 303 -36.09 31.29 40.31
C VAL A 303 -34.96 31.83 39.41
N GLY A 304 -34.82 31.28 38.20
CA GLY A 304 -33.89 31.78 37.17
C GLY A 304 -32.55 31.06 37.07
N HIS A 305 -32.30 30.03 37.88
CA HIS A 305 -31.11 29.18 37.77
C HIS A 305 -31.29 27.82 38.49
N ILE A 306 -30.52 26.80 38.08
CA ILE A 306 -30.42 25.52 38.80
C ILE A 306 -29.29 25.54 39.83
N ALA A 307 -29.29 24.62 40.81
CA ALA A 307 -28.33 24.60 41.93
C ALA A 307 -26.86 24.55 41.51
N ARG A 308 -26.54 24.02 40.33
CA ARG A 308 -25.18 24.00 39.77
C ARG A 308 -24.65 25.41 39.46
N ASN A 309 -25.54 26.34 39.16
CA ASN A 309 -25.23 27.74 38.81
C ASN A 309 -25.57 28.69 39.98
N CYS A 310 -25.68 28.17 41.20
CA CYS A 310 -26.09 28.96 42.37
C CYS A 310 -24.90 29.72 42.96
N LEU A 311 -24.89 31.05 42.79
CA LEU A 311 -23.87 31.96 43.32
C LEU A 311 -23.96 32.15 44.86
N SER A 312 -24.93 31.54 45.53
CA SER A 312 -25.13 31.66 46.98
C SER A 312 -24.22 30.73 47.82
N SER A 313 -23.21 30.09 47.23
CA SER A 313 -22.32 29.14 47.91
C SER A 313 -21.29 29.74 48.86
N ASN A 314 -21.25 31.07 49.05
CA ASN A 314 -20.30 31.73 49.97
C ASN A 314 -20.90 32.11 51.34
N VAL A 315 -21.92 31.41 51.83
CA VAL A 315 -22.37 31.56 53.23
C VAL A 315 -22.39 30.18 53.91
N PRO A 316 -21.62 29.96 54.99
CA PRO A 316 -21.60 28.68 55.68
C PRO A 316 -22.94 28.47 56.42
N ARG A 317 -23.64 27.36 56.13
CA ARG A 317 -24.82 26.97 56.90
C ARG A 317 -24.42 26.11 58.11
N ARG A 318 -25.16 26.31 59.21
CA ARG A 318 -25.07 25.78 60.59
C ARG A 318 -25.12 24.24 60.75
N GLY A 319 -24.44 23.47 59.91
CA GLY A 319 -24.41 21.99 59.97
C GLY A 319 -23.13 21.38 60.55
N ASP A 320 -22.00 22.10 60.53
CA ASP A 320 -20.67 21.52 60.77
C ASP A 320 -20.18 21.57 62.24
N LEU A 321 -21.09 21.69 63.20
CA LEU A 321 -20.73 21.66 64.64
C LEU A 321 -20.64 20.25 65.25
N ARG A 322 -20.81 19.18 64.45
CA ARG A 322 -20.64 17.79 64.92
C ARG A 322 -19.33 17.12 64.52
N ARG A 323 -18.50 17.73 63.65
CA ARG A 323 -17.19 17.17 63.26
C ARG A 323 -15.99 17.87 63.90
N ALA A 324 -16.20 19.02 64.55
CA ALA A 324 -15.13 19.77 65.23
C ALA A 324 -14.91 19.38 66.71
N ARG A 325 -15.67 18.43 67.27
CA ARG A 325 -15.55 18.01 68.68
C ARG A 325 -14.77 16.70 68.90
N ALA A 326 -14.15 16.15 67.86
CA ALA A 326 -13.32 14.95 67.96
C ALA A 326 -11.80 15.23 68.02
N ASN A 327 -11.36 16.50 68.03
CA ASN A 327 -9.93 16.87 67.99
C ASN A 327 -9.49 17.85 69.09
N LEU A 328 -10.19 17.91 70.22
CA LEU A 328 -9.76 18.66 71.40
C LEU A 328 -9.97 17.79 72.65
N GLY A 329 -9.04 16.86 72.87
CA GLY A 329 -9.16 15.90 73.97
C GLY A 329 -7.98 14.97 74.16
N GLU A 330 -6.73 15.44 74.02
CA GLU A 330 -5.59 14.82 74.71
C GLU A 330 -4.65 15.91 75.22
N GLY A 331 -4.84 16.29 76.48
CA GLY A 331 -3.81 16.94 77.27
C GLY A 331 -3.01 15.87 78.02
N LYS A 332 -1.68 15.92 77.91
CA LYS A 332 -0.78 15.45 78.97
C LYS A 332 0.42 16.41 79.05
N PRO A 333 0.95 16.69 80.27
CA PRO A 333 1.71 17.89 80.57
C PRO A 333 3.18 17.82 80.19
N SER A 334 3.75 19.01 79.98
CA SER A 334 5.18 19.31 79.95
C SER A 334 5.84 19.05 81.30
N GLU A 335 6.80 18.14 81.33
CA GLU A 335 7.84 18.10 82.35
C GLU A 335 8.96 19.06 81.96
N ALA A 336 9.36 19.89 82.92
CA ALA A 336 10.32 20.98 82.80
C ALA A 336 11.78 20.48 82.81
N PRO A 337 12.74 21.29 82.33
CA PRO A 337 14.16 21.04 82.52
C PRO A 337 14.66 21.77 83.78
N SER A 338 15.51 21.12 84.58
CA SER A 338 16.53 21.80 85.42
C SER A 338 17.54 20.81 86.01
N ALA A 339 18.80 21.27 85.97
CA ALA A 339 20.04 20.79 86.62
C ALA A 339 20.79 19.63 85.95
#